data_AF-A0A151AL64-F1
#
_entry.id   AF-A0A151AL64-F1
#
_cell.length_a   1.000
_cell.length_b   1.000
_cell.length_c   1.000
_cell.angle_alpha   90.00
_cell.angle_beta   90.00
_cell.angle_gamma   90.00
#
_symmetry.space_group_name_H-M   'P 1'
#
loop_
_entity.id
_entity.type
_entity.pdbx_description
1 polymer ?
#
loop_
_entity_poly.entity_id
_entity_poly.type
_entity_poly.pdbx_seq_one_letter_code
_entity_poly.pdbx_strand_id
1 'polypeptide(L)'
;MKKKILSILLTLVLSFYLGIGLTGCSLTNRKEPVNKENTVFTLETTQVNGWGSGAANKDDNLTFEKMLRYAIEDEYIKRTRYELISEKFKIEEPFYSMAKCETGNILTLISLFSKHNLPVPRDKSLEYIKTPKSIEEAYDLCIKGEENNIIMYEKFLKDESLEEDAKAIFLKLRDISKENINKLSKKENN
;
A
#
# COMPACT_ATOMS: atom_id res chain seq x y z
N MET A 1 36.50 -27.54 -55.49
CA MET A 1 37.93 -27.89 -55.66
C MET A 1 38.73 -27.37 -54.48
N LYS A 2 39.53 -28.24 -53.82
CA LYS A 2 40.67 -28.02 -52.88
C LYS A 2 40.37 -27.18 -51.60
N LYS A 3 40.09 -27.75 -50.41
CA LYS A 3 40.98 -28.39 -49.39
C LYS A 3 42.45 -27.92 -49.36
N LYS A 4 42.91 -27.35 -48.22
CA LYS A 4 43.97 -27.84 -47.28
C LYS A 4 44.64 -26.69 -46.46
N ILE A 5 44.56 -26.71 -45.11
CA ILE A 5 45.62 -27.06 -44.09
C ILE A 5 46.37 -25.79 -43.60
N LEU A 6 46.23 -25.28 -42.36
CA LEU A 6 46.59 -25.77 -41.01
C LEU A 6 48.09 -25.62 -40.64
N SER A 7 48.38 -24.79 -39.62
CA SER A 7 49.45 -24.93 -38.61
C SER A 7 49.15 -23.90 -37.50
N ILE A 8 48.50 -24.24 -36.38
CA ILE A 8 49.03 -24.83 -35.13
C ILE A 8 50.35 -24.20 -34.66
N LEU A 9 50.25 -23.32 -33.67
CA LEU A 9 51.21 -23.36 -32.56
C LEU A 9 50.46 -23.31 -31.23
N LEU A 10 50.75 -24.35 -30.46
CA LEU A 10 50.22 -24.75 -29.17
C LEU A 10 50.91 -23.98 -28.05
N THR A 11 50.16 -23.33 -27.17
CA THR A 11 50.60 -23.13 -25.78
C THR A 11 49.42 -23.40 -24.85
N LEU A 12 49.51 -24.56 -24.21
CA LEU A 12 48.76 -25.01 -23.05
C LEU A 12 48.87 -24.01 -21.89
N VAL A 13 47.74 -23.50 -21.41
CA VAL A 13 47.60 -23.19 -19.99
C VAL A 13 46.34 -23.87 -19.50
N LEU A 14 46.58 -24.94 -18.75
CA LEU A 14 45.61 -25.75 -18.04
C LEU A 14 45.17 -24.95 -16.80
N SER A 15 43.94 -24.47 -16.77
CA SER A 15 43.32 -24.07 -15.50
C SER A 15 41.89 -24.60 -15.47
N PHE A 16 41.79 -25.69 -14.73
CA PHE A 16 40.60 -26.46 -14.39
C PHE A 16 39.64 -25.59 -13.58
N TYR A 17 38.49 -25.22 -14.13
CA TYR A 17 37.30 -24.98 -13.31
C TYR A 17 36.06 -25.57 -13.98
N LEU A 18 35.68 -26.71 -13.40
CA LEU A 18 34.40 -27.37 -13.45
C LEU A 18 33.32 -26.42 -12.89
N GLY A 19 32.20 -26.24 -13.59
CA GLY A 19 31.07 -25.48 -13.06
C GLY A 19 29.97 -25.20 -14.07
N ILE A 20 29.07 -26.17 -14.26
CA ILE A 20 27.79 -26.03 -14.94
C ILE A 20 26.97 -24.94 -14.21
N GLY A 21 26.34 -24.04 -14.96
CA GLY A 21 25.50 -22.99 -14.39
C GLY A 21 24.50 -22.40 -15.38
N LEU A 22 23.55 -23.22 -15.86
CA LEU A 22 22.24 -22.74 -16.27
C LEU A 22 21.42 -22.46 -15.01
N THR A 23 21.26 -21.20 -14.64
CA THR A 23 20.29 -20.72 -13.64
C THR A 23 19.97 -19.28 -14.03
N GLY A 24 18.77 -18.98 -14.55
CA GLY A 24 17.55 -19.04 -13.75
C GLY A 24 17.63 -17.93 -12.71
N CYS A 25 17.02 -16.78 -12.97
CA CYS A 25 16.90 -15.70 -11.99
C CYS A 25 16.02 -16.20 -10.83
N SER A 26 16.65 -16.87 -9.87
CA SER A 26 16.01 -17.34 -8.65
C SER A 26 15.97 -16.17 -7.69
N LEU A 27 14.82 -15.52 -7.58
CA LEU A 27 14.50 -14.68 -6.44
C LEU A 27 14.40 -15.61 -5.22
N THR A 28 15.51 -15.81 -4.52
CA THR A 28 15.47 -16.42 -3.19
C THR A 28 14.80 -15.41 -2.26
N ASN A 29 13.49 -15.55 -2.10
CA ASN A 29 12.75 -15.00 -0.96
C ASN A 29 13.30 -15.65 0.30
N ARG A 30 14.28 -14.99 0.95
CA ARG A 30 14.60 -15.29 2.34
C ARG A 30 13.59 -14.50 3.20
N LYS A 31 12.47 -15.14 3.55
CA LYS A 31 11.62 -14.66 4.64
C LYS A 31 12.42 -14.83 5.92
N GLU A 32 12.88 -13.74 6.53
CA GLU A 32 13.24 -13.79 7.94
C GLU A 32 11.99 -14.18 8.74
N PRO A 33 12.10 -15.12 9.71
CA PRO A 33 10.98 -15.48 10.55
C PRO A 33 10.69 -14.32 11.51
N VAL A 34 9.62 -13.58 11.25
CA VAL A 34 9.06 -12.63 12.21
C VAL A 34 8.66 -13.41 13.46
N ASN A 35 9.32 -13.11 14.58
CA ASN A 35 9.00 -13.65 15.90
C ASN A 35 7.59 -13.21 16.32
N LYS A 36 6.70 -14.17 16.56
CA LYS A 36 5.24 -13.98 16.73
C LYS A 36 4.76 -13.98 18.18
N GLU A 37 5.61 -13.73 19.16
CA GLU A 37 5.18 -13.67 20.57
C GLU A 37 5.62 -12.35 21.21
N ASN A 38 4.69 -11.45 21.53
CA ASN A 38 4.89 -10.17 22.27
C ASN A 38 4.95 -8.88 21.44
N THR A 39 4.24 -8.79 20.32
CA THR A 39 3.91 -7.45 19.79
C THR A 39 2.59 -6.98 20.40
N VAL A 40 2.68 -6.24 21.49
CA VAL A 40 1.53 -5.54 22.08
C VAL A 40 0.90 -4.64 21.01
N PHE A 41 -0.41 -4.75 20.88
CA PHE A 41 -1.20 -4.07 19.87
C PHE A 41 -1.72 -2.77 20.49
N THR A 42 -1.43 -1.63 19.86
CA THR A 42 -1.79 -0.30 20.33
C THR A 42 -2.33 0.54 19.17
N LEU A 43 -3.04 1.62 19.48
CA LEU A 43 -3.47 2.69 18.55
C LEU A 43 -2.34 3.24 17.65
N GLU A 44 -1.07 2.94 17.96
CA GLU A 44 0.10 3.25 17.14
C GLU A 44 0.21 2.40 15.87
N THR A 45 -0.69 1.45 15.63
CA THR A 45 -0.76 0.68 14.36
C THR A 45 -1.90 1.12 13.46
N THR A 46 -2.94 1.75 14.02
CA THR A 46 -3.86 2.61 13.25
C THR A 46 -3.20 3.91 12.81
N GLN A 47 -2.12 4.30 13.48
CA GLN A 47 -1.28 5.44 13.14
C GLN A 47 0.07 4.93 12.69
N VAL A 48 0.24 4.66 11.41
CA VAL A 48 1.60 4.57 10.88
C VAL A 48 2.19 5.97 11.02
N ASN A 49 2.88 6.23 12.12
CA ASN A 49 3.53 7.51 12.36
C ASN A 49 4.46 7.79 11.17
N GLY A 50 4.11 8.79 10.36
CA GLY A 50 4.85 9.13 9.14
C GLY A 50 4.22 8.71 7.81
N TRP A 51 3.02 8.10 7.79
CA TRP A 51 2.32 7.69 6.56
C TRP A 51 0.84 8.04 6.54
N GLY A 52 0.29 8.24 5.32
CA GLY A 52 -1.14 8.45 5.09
C GLY A 52 -1.76 9.55 5.94
N SER A 53 -2.99 9.30 6.41
CA SER A 53 -3.72 10.19 7.33
C SER A 53 -2.99 10.41 8.66
N GLY A 54 -2.25 9.41 9.15
CA GLY A 54 -1.45 9.50 10.38
C GLY A 54 -0.37 10.58 10.32
N ALA A 55 0.27 10.75 9.16
CA ALA A 55 1.22 11.84 8.91
C ALA A 55 0.52 13.15 8.53
N ALA A 56 -0.44 13.10 7.62
CA ALA A 56 -1.13 14.30 7.13
C ALA A 56 -1.76 15.11 8.27
N ASN A 57 -2.36 14.42 9.25
CA ASN A 57 -3.02 15.06 10.38
C ASN A 57 -2.03 15.80 11.30
N LYS A 58 -0.75 15.42 11.29
CA LYS A 58 0.34 16.04 12.06
C LYS A 58 1.22 16.99 11.22
N ASP A 59 1.03 17.06 9.91
CA ASP A 59 1.85 17.88 9.01
C ASP A 59 1.29 19.30 8.89
N ASP A 60 1.98 20.29 9.43
CA ASP A 60 1.56 21.71 9.35
C ASP A 60 2.02 22.40 8.06
N ASN A 61 2.84 21.74 7.24
CA ASN A 61 3.39 22.29 6.01
C ASN A 61 2.97 21.42 4.81
N LEU A 62 1.66 21.40 4.55
CA LEU A 62 1.07 20.64 3.45
C LEU A 62 1.34 21.35 2.11
N THR A 63 2.01 20.63 1.22
CA THR A 63 2.10 20.94 -0.21
C THR A 63 1.14 20.04 -0.98
N PHE A 64 0.73 20.42 -2.18
CA PHE A 64 -0.10 19.56 -3.04
C PHE A 64 0.46 18.14 -3.25
N GLU A 65 1.77 18.01 -3.52
CA GLU A 65 2.43 16.70 -3.68
C GLU A 65 2.30 15.83 -2.42
N LYS A 66 2.53 16.41 -1.24
CA LYS A 66 2.32 15.73 0.05
C LYS A 66 0.86 15.31 0.24
N MET A 67 -0.12 16.16 -0.10
CA MET A 67 -1.53 15.81 0.03
C MET A 67 -1.88 14.59 -0.84
N LEU A 68 -1.44 14.58 -2.10
CA LEU A 68 -1.65 13.43 -3.00
C LEU A 68 -0.94 12.17 -2.50
N ARG A 69 0.30 12.30 -2.02
CA ARG A 69 1.04 11.20 -1.42
C ARG A 69 0.29 10.61 -0.23
N TYR A 70 -0.10 11.44 0.74
CA TYR A 70 -0.83 10.97 1.90
C TYR A 70 -2.18 10.33 1.53
N ALA A 71 -2.90 10.90 0.55
CA ALA A 71 -4.16 10.33 0.07
C ALA A 71 -3.96 8.89 -0.44
N ILE A 72 -3.02 8.66 -1.36
CA ILE A 72 -2.84 7.33 -1.95
C ILE A 72 -2.24 6.31 -0.98
N GLU A 73 -1.37 6.76 -0.09
CA GLU A 73 -0.85 5.95 1.02
C GLU A 73 -2.00 5.43 1.91
N ASP A 74 -3.00 6.25 2.19
CA ASP A 74 -4.15 5.84 3.02
C ASP A 74 -5.08 4.88 2.27
N GLU A 75 -5.31 5.08 0.96
CA GLU A 75 -6.07 4.14 0.13
C GLU A 75 -5.39 2.76 0.04
N TYR A 76 -4.06 2.73 -0.10
CA TYR A 76 -3.28 1.48 -0.03
C TYR A 76 -3.47 0.79 1.32
N ILE A 77 -3.37 1.56 2.41
CA ILE A 77 -3.51 1.01 3.76
C ILE A 77 -4.92 0.42 3.97
N LYS A 78 -5.96 1.14 3.56
CA LYS A 78 -7.36 0.68 3.68
C LYS A 78 -7.59 -0.62 2.92
N ARG A 79 -7.20 -0.66 1.63
CA ARG A 79 -7.33 -1.87 0.80
C ARG A 79 -6.69 -3.07 1.47
N THR A 80 -5.41 -2.96 1.82
CA THR A 80 -4.65 -4.08 2.40
C THR A 80 -5.19 -4.49 3.75
N ARG A 81 -5.65 -3.54 4.58
CA ARG A 81 -6.28 -3.86 5.87
C ARG A 81 -7.55 -4.68 5.67
N TYR A 82 -8.42 -4.25 4.76
CA TYR A 82 -9.66 -4.96 4.44
C TYR A 82 -9.42 -6.36 3.87
N GLU A 83 -8.45 -6.52 2.96
CA GLU A 83 -8.05 -7.83 2.43
C GLU A 83 -7.57 -8.77 3.54
N LEU A 84 -6.69 -8.30 4.43
CA LEU A 84 -6.14 -9.12 5.52
C LEU A 84 -7.21 -9.51 6.56
N ILE A 85 -8.15 -8.62 6.86
CA ILE A 85 -9.26 -8.92 7.76
C ILE A 85 -10.17 -9.98 7.14
N SER A 86 -10.55 -9.78 5.87
CA SER A 86 -11.39 -10.74 5.13
C SER A 86 -10.73 -12.12 5.09
N GLU A 87 -9.43 -12.18 4.80
CA GLU A 87 -8.67 -13.43 4.75
C GLU A 87 -8.56 -14.11 6.12
N LYS A 88 -8.28 -13.34 7.19
CA LYS A 88 -8.09 -13.89 8.54
C LYS A 88 -9.37 -14.48 9.11
N PHE A 89 -10.47 -13.75 9.03
CA PHE A 89 -11.73 -14.15 9.65
C PHE A 89 -12.68 -14.89 8.70
N LYS A 90 -12.29 -15.07 7.43
CA LYS A 90 -13.12 -15.71 6.40
C LYS A 90 -14.47 -15.02 6.22
N ILE A 91 -14.46 -13.69 6.27
CA ILE A 91 -15.64 -12.84 6.13
C ILE A 91 -15.51 -12.08 4.81
N GLU A 92 -16.48 -12.26 3.91
CA GLU A 92 -16.51 -11.50 2.67
C GLU A 92 -17.07 -10.09 2.90
N GLU A 93 -18.27 -9.96 3.46
CA GLU A 93 -18.89 -8.64 3.68
C GLU A 93 -18.70 -8.14 5.12
N PRO A 94 -18.35 -6.86 5.35
CA PRO A 94 -18.18 -5.81 4.33
C PRO A 94 -16.75 -5.71 3.77
N PHE A 95 -15.76 -6.39 4.36
CA PHE A 95 -14.35 -6.08 4.12
C PHE A 95 -13.89 -6.35 2.68
N TYR A 96 -14.23 -7.48 2.07
CA TYR A 96 -13.81 -7.79 0.71
C TYR A 96 -14.40 -6.84 -0.33
N SER A 97 -15.67 -6.45 -0.18
CA SER A 97 -16.31 -5.50 -1.10
C SER A 97 -15.72 -4.09 -0.94
N MET A 98 -15.41 -3.68 0.28
CA MET A 98 -14.72 -2.42 0.56
C MET A 98 -13.30 -2.41 -0.03
N ALA A 99 -12.52 -3.48 0.10
CA ALA A 99 -11.20 -3.59 -0.53
C ALA A 99 -11.24 -3.37 -2.07
N LYS A 100 -12.27 -3.90 -2.73
CA LYS A 100 -12.49 -3.66 -4.16
C LYS A 100 -12.81 -2.20 -4.46
N CYS A 101 -13.62 -1.55 -3.61
CA CYS A 101 -13.92 -0.13 -3.71
C CYS A 101 -12.65 0.72 -3.63
N GLU A 102 -11.77 0.44 -2.65
CA GLU A 102 -10.51 1.17 -2.46
C GLU A 102 -9.57 1.03 -3.67
N THR A 103 -9.62 -0.07 -4.42
CA THR A 103 -8.87 -0.20 -5.68
C THR A 103 -9.30 0.86 -6.71
N GLY A 104 -10.58 1.19 -6.77
CA GLY A 104 -11.08 2.28 -7.62
C GLY A 104 -10.61 3.67 -7.15
N ASN A 105 -10.51 3.89 -5.84
CA ASN A 105 -9.96 5.12 -5.26
C ASN A 105 -8.48 5.29 -5.61
N ILE A 106 -7.70 4.21 -5.47
CA ILE A 106 -6.28 4.17 -5.86
C ILE A 106 -6.12 4.55 -7.34
N LEU A 107 -6.90 3.96 -8.25
CA LEU A 107 -6.83 4.27 -9.68
C LEU A 107 -7.22 5.73 -9.99
N THR A 108 -8.18 6.27 -9.24
CA THR A 108 -8.56 7.69 -9.34
C THR A 108 -7.39 8.59 -8.95
N LEU A 109 -6.71 8.29 -7.84
CA LEU A 109 -5.54 9.03 -7.39
C LEU A 109 -4.37 8.90 -8.36
N ILE A 110 -4.06 7.70 -8.85
CA ILE A 110 -3.02 7.47 -9.88
C ILE A 110 -3.25 8.36 -11.11
N SER A 111 -4.51 8.50 -11.54
CA SER A 111 -4.86 9.38 -12.66
C SER A 111 -4.58 10.85 -12.34
N LEU A 112 -4.85 11.28 -11.10
CA LEU A 112 -4.54 12.63 -10.63
C LEU A 112 -3.02 12.87 -10.54
N PHE A 113 -2.24 11.93 -10.01
CA PHE A 113 -0.77 11.97 -10.04
C PHE A 113 -0.25 12.16 -11.47
N SER A 114 -0.75 11.36 -12.42
CA SER A 114 -0.34 11.44 -13.82
C SER A 114 -0.69 12.79 -14.44
N LYS A 115 -1.87 13.34 -14.15
CA LYS A 115 -2.30 14.64 -14.69
C LYS A 115 -1.39 15.79 -14.22
N HIS A 116 -0.89 15.68 -12.98
CA HIS A 116 -0.02 16.66 -12.35
C HIS A 116 1.47 16.39 -12.54
N ASN A 117 1.84 15.39 -13.38
CA ASN A 117 3.22 14.98 -13.64
C ASN A 117 4.01 14.59 -12.37
N LEU A 118 3.32 14.03 -11.38
CA LEU A 118 3.92 13.59 -10.13
C LEU A 118 4.15 12.06 -10.14
N PRO A 119 5.27 11.57 -9.57
CA PRO A 119 5.52 10.15 -9.47
C PRO A 119 4.55 9.50 -8.48
N VAL A 120 4.01 8.34 -8.84
CA VAL A 120 3.15 7.55 -7.94
C VAL A 120 4.03 6.83 -6.90
N PRO A 121 3.81 7.03 -5.59
CA PRO A 121 4.49 6.29 -4.54
C PRO A 121 4.23 4.78 -4.67
N ARG A 122 5.25 3.96 -4.38
CA ARG A 122 5.05 2.49 -4.29
C ARG A 122 4.15 2.16 -3.10
N ASP A 123 3.25 1.20 -3.28
CA ASP A 123 2.50 0.60 -2.19
C ASP A 123 3.44 -0.12 -1.21
N LYS A 124 3.49 0.37 0.03
CA LYS A 124 4.22 -0.20 1.17
C LYS A 124 3.30 -0.56 2.34
N SER A 125 1.99 -0.61 2.10
CA SER A 125 0.96 -0.84 3.14
C SER A 125 1.25 -2.07 4.02
N LEU A 126 1.72 -3.17 3.43
CA LEU A 126 2.09 -4.40 4.15
C LEU A 126 3.23 -4.23 5.16
N GLU A 127 4.11 -3.24 4.98
CA GLU A 127 5.18 -2.94 5.95
C GLU A 127 4.62 -2.33 7.24
N TYR A 128 3.41 -1.77 7.18
CA TYR A 128 2.85 -0.94 8.24
C TYR A 128 1.56 -1.47 8.85
N ILE A 129 0.90 -2.44 8.21
CA ILE A 129 -0.34 -3.03 8.69
C ILE A 129 -0.05 -4.29 9.52
N LYS A 130 -0.73 -4.38 10.65
CA LYS A 130 -0.82 -5.60 11.46
C LYS A 130 -2.26 -6.10 11.46
N THR A 131 -2.45 -7.42 11.43
CA THR A 131 -3.79 -8.02 11.42
C THR A 131 -4.40 -7.96 12.83
N PRO A 132 -5.67 -7.54 12.99
CA PRO A 132 -6.34 -7.49 14.28
C PRO A 132 -6.48 -8.86 14.95
N LYS A 133 -6.58 -8.89 16.28
CA LYS A 133 -6.70 -10.09 17.11
C LYS A 133 -8.10 -10.68 17.09
N SER A 134 -9.13 -9.83 17.03
CA SER A 134 -10.54 -10.23 16.93
C SER A 134 -11.27 -9.46 15.84
N ILE A 135 -12.51 -9.89 15.56
CA ILE A 135 -13.34 -9.25 14.53
C ILE A 135 -13.88 -7.90 15.02
N GLU A 136 -14.20 -7.78 16.31
CA GLU A 136 -14.63 -6.55 16.97
C GLU A 136 -13.52 -5.50 16.88
N GLU A 137 -12.28 -5.89 17.25
CA GLU A 137 -11.12 -5.02 17.09
C GLU A 137 -10.90 -4.64 15.60
N ALA A 138 -11.20 -5.54 14.66
CA ALA A 138 -11.11 -5.21 13.24
C ALA A 138 -12.07 -4.09 12.84
N TYR A 139 -13.33 -4.11 13.30
CA TYR A 139 -14.31 -3.05 13.06
C TYR A 139 -13.86 -1.72 13.68
N ASP A 140 -13.46 -1.73 14.96
CA ASP A 140 -12.97 -0.54 15.67
C ASP A 140 -11.82 0.15 14.92
N LEU A 141 -10.82 -0.62 14.49
CA LEU A 141 -9.66 -0.07 13.79
C LEU A 141 -10.00 0.45 12.40
N CYS A 142 -10.95 -0.19 11.71
CA CYS A 142 -11.40 0.26 10.40
C CYS A 142 -12.18 1.56 10.52
N ILE A 143 -13.13 1.65 11.46
CA ILE A 143 -13.88 2.88 11.75
C ILE A 143 -12.90 4.00 12.10
N LYS A 144 -11.92 3.72 12.98
CA LYS A 144 -10.93 4.73 13.36
C LYS A 144 -10.07 5.18 12.19
N GLY A 145 -9.71 4.26 11.29
CA GLY A 145 -9.01 4.58 10.06
C GLY A 145 -9.80 5.54 9.16
N GLU A 146 -11.10 5.26 8.95
CA GLU A 146 -11.97 6.11 8.14
C GLU A 146 -12.19 7.50 8.77
N GLU A 147 -12.33 7.58 10.09
CA GLU A 147 -12.39 8.87 10.81
C GLU A 147 -11.13 9.72 10.57
N ASN A 148 -9.95 9.11 10.67
CA ASN A 148 -8.69 9.81 10.44
C ASN A 148 -8.55 10.29 9.00
N ASN A 149 -9.07 9.50 8.05
CA ASN A 149 -9.09 9.84 6.63
C ASN A 149 -10.04 11.04 6.37
N ILE A 150 -11.21 11.08 7.02
CA ILE A 150 -12.10 12.25 6.98
C ILE A 150 -11.39 13.50 7.50
N ILE A 151 -10.72 13.42 8.66
CA ILE A 151 -9.96 14.54 9.23
C ILE A 151 -8.89 15.02 8.26
N MET A 152 -8.17 14.08 7.62
CA MET A 152 -7.15 14.39 6.63
C MET A 152 -7.73 15.16 5.44
N TYR A 153 -8.79 14.67 4.81
CA TYR A 153 -9.39 15.35 3.66
C TYR A 153 -10.04 16.69 4.06
N GLU A 154 -10.67 16.78 5.23
CA GLU A 154 -11.16 18.07 5.74
C GLU A 154 -10.04 19.08 5.98
N LYS A 155 -8.84 18.62 6.35
CA LYS A 155 -7.65 19.47 6.42
C LYS A 155 -7.19 19.91 5.04
N PHE A 156 -7.12 18.99 4.06
CA PHE A 156 -6.70 19.32 2.69
C PHE A 156 -7.65 20.34 2.04
N LEU A 157 -8.96 20.12 2.19
CA LEU A 157 -10.01 20.95 1.58
C LEU A 157 -10.10 22.38 2.13
N LYS A 158 -9.34 22.73 3.18
CA LYS A 158 -9.19 24.11 3.66
C LYS A 158 -8.19 24.93 2.85
N ASP A 159 -7.36 24.27 2.04
CA ASP A 159 -6.41 24.95 1.17
C ASP A 159 -7.14 25.52 -0.04
N GLU A 160 -7.30 26.85 -0.06
CA GLU A 160 -7.96 27.60 -1.14
C GLU A 160 -7.17 27.57 -2.46
N SER A 161 -5.90 27.15 -2.43
CA SER A 161 -5.05 27.02 -3.63
C SER A 161 -5.19 25.68 -4.35
N LEU A 162 -5.98 24.75 -3.80
CA LEU A 162 -6.23 23.46 -4.45
C LEU A 162 -6.89 23.64 -5.82
N GLU A 163 -6.32 22.96 -6.81
CA GLU A 163 -6.95 22.85 -8.13
C GLU A 163 -8.29 22.10 -8.04
N GLU A 164 -9.24 22.51 -8.89
CA GLU A 164 -10.63 22.03 -8.82
C GLU A 164 -10.76 20.52 -9.03
N ASP A 165 -9.86 19.90 -9.79
CA ASP A 165 -9.84 18.45 -9.98
C ASP A 165 -9.44 17.69 -8.71
N ALA A 166 -8.41 18.16 -8.02
CA ALA A 166 -7.97 17.61 -6.74
C ALA A 166 -9.01 17.82 -5.67
N LYS A 167 -9.61 19.02 -5.59
CA LYS A 167 -10.71 19.34 -4.67
C LYS A 167 -11.89 18.40 -4.86
N ALA A 168 -12.31 18.17 -6.11
CA ALA A 168 -13.40 17.25 -6.43
C ALA A 168 -13.08 15.80 -6.00
N ILE A 169 -11.86 15.34 -6.23
CA ILE A 169 -11.42 13.99 -5.83
C ILE A 169 -11.35 13.87 -4.29
N PHE A 170 -10.79 14.85 -3.59
CA PHE A 170 -10.71 14.83 -2.12
C PHE A 170 -12.09 14.91 -1.45
N LEU A 171 -13.02 15.70 -2.00
CA LEU A 171 -14.42 15.69 -1.56
C LEU A 171 -15.04 14.30 -1.69
N LYS A 172 -14.90 13.68 -2.87
CA LYS A 172 -15.42 12.34 -3.14
C LYS A 172 -14.85 11.29 -2.18
N LEU A 173 -13.52 11.29 -1.98
CA LEU A 173 -12.87 10.30 -1.12
C LEU A 173 -13.24 10.46 0.36
N ARG A 174 -13.37 11.71 0.86
CA ARG A 174 -13.92 11.98 2.19
C ARG A 174 -15.32 11.41 2.36
N ASP A 175 -16.18 11.61 1.36
CA ASP A 175 -17.57 11.16 1.44
C ASP A 175 -17.68 9.63 1.36
N ILE A 176 -16.79 8.98 0.59
CA ILE A 176 -16.63 7.51 0.62
C ILE A 176 -16.23 7.03 2.02
N SER A 177 -15.29 7.70 2.71
CA SER A 177 -14.93 7.34 4.09
C SER A 177 -16.12 7.44 5.06
N LYS A 178 -16.99 8.46 4.91
CA LYS A 178 -18.23 8.56 5.69
C LYS A 178 -19.19 7.41 5.41
N GLU A 179 -19.34 7.03 4.14
CA GLU A 179 -20.14 5.86 3.76
C GLU A 179 -19.58 4.55 4.31
N ASN A 180 -18.25 4.41 4.31
CA ASN A 180 -17.55 3.26 4.85
C ASN A 180 -17.79 3.10 6.36
N ILE A 181 -17.74 4.19 7.15
CA ILE A 181 -18.12 4.17 8.57
C ILE A 181 -19.54 3.63 8.73
N ASN A 182 -20.50 4.13 7.95
CA ASN A 182 -21.89 3.66 8.02
C ASN A 182 -22.03 2.16 7.71
N LYS A 183 -21.26 1.62 6.76
CA LYS A 183 -21.26 0.18 6.43
C LYS A 183 -20.66 -0.65 7.57
N LEU A 184 -19.55 -0.19 8.14
CA LEU A 184 -18.85 -0.86 9.24
C LEU A 184 -19.73 -0.89 10.50
N SER A 185 -20.26 0.25 10.95
CA SER A 185 -21.08 0.32 12.16
C SER A 185 -22.39 -0.47 12.06
N LYS A 186 -22.99 -0.59 10.87
CA LYS A 186 -24.17 -1.45 10.68
C LYS A 186 -23.83 -2.93 10.83
N LYS A 187 -22.64 -3.35 10.43
CA LYS A 187 -22.22 -4.76 10.46
C LYS A 187 -21.62 -5.18 11.80
N GLU A 188 -21.05 -4.24 12.53
CA GLU A 188 -20.59 -4.45 13.91
C GLU A 188 -21.73 -4.83 14.87
N ASN A 189 -22.93 -4.29 14.65
CA ASN A 189 -24.10 -4.48 15.51
C ASN A 189 -25.01 -5.67 15.13
N ASN A 190 -24.65 -6.47 14.12
CA ASN A 190 -25.44 -7.60 13.60
C ASN A 190 -24.68 -8.92 13.71
#